data_AF-A0AAU2RSX2-F1
#
_entry.id   AF-A0AAU2RSX2-F1
#
_cell.length_a   1.000
_cell.length_b   1.000
_cell.length_c   1.000
_cell.angle_alpha   90.00
_cell.angle_beta   90.00
_cell.angle_gamma   90.00
#
_symmetry.space_group_name_H-M   'P 1'
#
loop_
_entity.id
_entity.type
_entity.pdbx_description
1 polymer ?
#
loop_
_entity_poly.entity_id
_entity_poly.type
_entity_poly.pdbx_seq_one_letter_code
_entity_poly.pdbx_strand_id
1 'polypeptide(L)'
;MTVHDTPGEFLDGYVQILAEASATGRRLTRDELRSRRVLGARAAASGHGWRVLVREHLAASRTSWPTAAAPDSVLSIIEQAVDAFADGYERAQRRVIRQEEAARREFIDNLLHGRGDPGHLSARAEQFGLRLSHAHAVAVAEGPAKYDETDPVPRQVQDALFGRFENRRILFTTKDGRMVCIAPGDQGDVLTHFAKHAHAATDGGQVAIGRPRPGAVGIGHSYEEALNALDVAQRMGLDDPLLHAADLLVFPVLARDRQALMDLVHSTLSPLEQARGGAQPLLDTLTAYFDTGCVAAETARRLSLSVRALTYHLERIHTLTGTDPTDPSHRYTLQTAVIGARLLDWPTRPL
;
A
#
# COMPACT_ATOMS: atom_id res chain seq x y z
N MET A 1 -11.22 -16.72 -34.10
CA MET A 1 -10.53 -16.52 -35.39
C MET A 1 -10.52 -15.03 -35.69
N THR A 2 -9.52 -14.32 -35.19
CA THR A 2 -9.31 -12.90 -35.48
C THR A 2 -8.52 -12.79 -36.78
N VAL A 3 -9.05 -12.04 -37.74
CA VAL A 3 -8.35 -11.63 -38.96
C VAL A 3 -7.14 -10.83 -38.52
N HIS A 4 -5.96 -11.45 -38.48
CA HIS A 4 -4.72 -10.72 -38.26
C HIS A 4 -4.46 -9.89 -39.52
N ASP A 5 -4.50 -8.57 -39.37
CA ASP A 5 -3.98 -7.63 -40.37
C ASP A 5 -2.61 -8.10 -40.84
N THR A 6 -2.45 -8.15 -42.16
CA THR A 6 -1.25 -8.64 -42.83
C THR A 6 -0.04 -7.85 -42.34
N PRO A 7 1.03 -8.50 -41.85
CA PRO A 7 2.26 -7.82 -41.40
C PRO A 7 2.88 -6.84 -42.43
N GLY A 8 2.50 -6.96 -43.70
CA GLY A 8 2.91 -6.08 -44.80
C GLY A 8 2.54 -4.61 -44.63
N GLU A 9 1.48 -4.26 -43.88
CA GLU A 9 1.16 -2.84 -43.66
C GLU A 9 2.21 -2.12 -42.80
N PHE A 10 2.97 -2.86 -41.97
CA PHE A 10 4.04 -2.31 -41.15
C PHE A 10 5.37 -2.16 -41.92
N LEU A 11 5.40 -2.59 -43.17
CA LEU A 11 6.49 -2.36 -44.12
C LEU A 11 6.23 -1.15 -45.02
N ASP A 12 5.12 -0.43 -44.84
CA ASP A 12 4.77 0.69 -45.72
C ASP A 12 5.90 1.73 -45.80
N GLY A 13 6.28 2.13 -47.02
CA GLY A 13 7.42 3.00 -47.30
C GLY A 13 8.82 2.43 -47.00
N TYR A 14 8.96 1.22 -46.43
CA TYR A 14 10.27 0.65 -46.05
C TYR A 14 11.15 0.39 -47.27
N VAL A 15 10.58 -0.27 -48.28
CA VAL A 15 11.29 -0.64 -49.51
C VAL A 15 11.75 0.61 -50.29
N GLN A 16 10.92 1.66 -50.31
CA GLN A 16 11.26 2.93 -50.95
C GLN A 16 12.42 3.62 -50.23
N ILE A 17 12.36 3.72 -48.89
CA ILE A 17 13.44 4.29 -48.07
C ILE A 17 14.74 3.50 -48.30
N LEU A 18 14.67 2.16 -48.34
CA LEU A 18 15.82 1.31 -48.58
C LEU A 18 16.44 1.59 -49.95
N ALA A 19 15.63 1.72 -51.01
CA ALA A 19 16.12 2.02 -52.35
C ALA A 19 16.75 3.43 -52.46
N GLU A 20 16.06 4.46 -51.97
CA GLU A 20 16.49 5.86 -52.10
C GLU A 20 17.73 6.17 -51.24
N ALA A 21 17.75 5.71 -49.98
CA ALA A 21 18.89 5.94 -49.09
C ALA A 21 20.12 5.17 -49.58
N SER A 22 19.94 3.96 -50.12
CA SER A 22 21.06 3.15 -50.62
C SER A 22 21.62 3.71 -51.93
N ALA A 23 20.78 4.25 -52.82
CA ALA A 23 21.23 4.89 -54.05
C ALA A 23 22.05 6.17 -53.81
N THR A 24 21.78 6.88 -52.71
CA THR A 24 22.43 8.15 -52.36
C THR A 24 23.54 7.99 -51.32
N GLY A 25 23.66 6.83 -50.66
CA GLY A 25 24.60 6.58 -49.57
C GLY A 25 24.33 7.40 -48.31
N ARG A 26 23.16 8.04 -48.21
CA ARG A 26 22.79 8.91 -47.09
C ARG A 26 22.25 8.11 -45.90
N ARG A 27 22.28 8.71 -44.72
CA ARG A 27 21.52 8.23 -43.55
C ARG A 27 20.03 8.52 -43.70
N LEU A 28 19.20 7.79 -42.94
CA LEU A 28 17.78 8.08 -42.88
C LEU A 28 17.55 9.48 -42.30
N THR A 29 16.61 10.21 -42.89
CA THR A 29 16.16 11.51 -42.40
C THR A 29 15.38 11.36 -41.10
N ARG A 30 15.18 12.47 -40.38
CA ARG A 30 14.37 12.48 -39.16
C ARG A 30 12.93 12.02 -39.42
N ASP A 31 12.35 12.36 -40.57
CA ASP A 31 10.97 12.00 -40.90
C ASP A 31 10.85 10.54 -41.30
N GLU A 32 11.83 9.97 -42.01
CA GLU A 32 11.89 8.53 -42.29
C GLU A 32 12.01 7.73 -40.99
N LEU A 33 12.90 8.11 -40.07
CA LEU A 33 13.02 7.48 -38.76
C LEU A 33 11.74 7.65 -37.93
N ARG A 34 11.06 8.81 -38.00
CA ARG A 34 9.77 9.02 -37.34
C ARG A 34 8.70 8.08 -37.93
N SER A 35 8.64 7.91 -39.25
CA SER A 35 7.69 7.00 -39.90
C SER A 35 7.88 5.56 -39.42
N ARG A 36 9.14 5.10 -39.27
CA ARG A 36 9.44 3.75 -38.76
C ARG A 36 8.97 3.59 -37.31
N ARG A 37 9.21 4.58 -36.44
CA ARG A 37 8.71 4.59 -35.06
C ARG A 37 7.19 4.52 -34.98
N VAL A 38 6.48 5.25 -35.84
CA VAL A 38 5.00 5.25 -35.87
C VAL A 38 4.46 3.88 -36.26
N LEU A 39 5.03 3.25 -37.29
CA LEU A 39 4.65 1.89 -37.69
C LEU A 39 4.97 0.86 -36.60
N GLY A 40 6.12 0.98 -35.94
CA GLY A 40 6.48 0.14 -34.80
C GLY A 40 5.49 0.27 -33.64
N ALA A 41 5.07 1.49 -33.31
CA ALA A 41 4.07 1.73 -32.28
C ALA A 41 2.69 1.16 -32.65
N ARG A 42 2.27 1.28 -33.90
CA ARG A 42 1.01 0.72 -34.40
C ARG A 42 1.03 -0.82 -34.40
N ALA A 43 2.16 -1.42 -34.73
CA ALA A 43 2.34 -2.87 -34.69
C ALA A 43 2.24 -3.42 -33.26
N ALA A 44 2.82 -2.72 -32.28
CA ALA A 44 2.66 -3.07 -30.86
C ALA A 44 1.19 -2.97 -30.41
N ALA A 45 0.50 -1.88 -30.77
CA ALA A 45 -0.93 -1.71 -30.45
C ALA A 45 -1.84 -2.76 -31.09
N SER A 46 -1.42 -3.34 -32.22
CA SER A 46 -2.15 -4.40 -32.95
C SER A 46 -1.83 -5.82 -32.43
N GLY A 47 -0.94 -5.94 -31.43
CA GLY A 47 -0.61 -7.21 -30.78
C GLY A 47 0.33 -8.11 -31.59
N HIS A 48 0.98 -7.61 -32.65
CA HIS A 48 1.91 -8.42 -33.44
C HIS A 48 3.19 -8.69 -32.66
N GLY A 49 3.64 -9.96 -32.69
CA GLY A 49 4.87 -10.36 -32.01
C GLY A 49 6.11 -9.80 -32.70
N TRP A 50 7.02 -9.21 -31.92
CA TRP A 50 8.30 -8.64 -32.37
C TRP A 50 9.05 -9.54 -33.37
N ARG A 51 9.15 -10.84 -33.06
CA ARG A 51 9.84 -11.84 -33.89
C ARG A 51 9.26 -11.98 -35.30
N VAL A 52 7.95 -11.80 -35.47
CA VAL A 52 7.29 -11.84 -36.78
C VAL A 52 7.66 -10.58 -37.57
N LEU A 53 7.55 -9.40 -36.94
CA LEU A 53 7.80 -8.12 -37.59
C LEU A 53 9.25 -7.97 -38.08
N VAL A 54 10.23 -8.42 -37.30
CA VAL A 54 11.65 -8.43 -37.72
C VAL A 54 11.88 -9.34 -38.91
N ARG A 55 11.25 -10.53 -38.92
CA ARG A 55 11.37 -11.48 -40.03
C ARG A 55 10.84 -10.88 -41.33
N GLU A 56 9.73 -10.16 -41.27
CA GLU A 56 9.12 -9.48 -42.41
C GLU A 56 10.03 -8.37 -42.95
N HIS A 57 10.63 -7.56 -42.08
CA HIS A 57 11.60 -6.55 -42.49
C HIS A 57 12.81 -7.19 -43.21
N LEU A 58 13.37 -8.26 -42.65
CA LEU A 58 14.49 -9.00 -43.27
C LEU A 58 14.10 -9.72 -44.57
N ALA A 59 12.86 -10.18 -44.69
CA ALA A 59 12.36 -10.76 -45.93
C ALA A 59 12.22 -9.69 -47.01
N ALA A 60 11.66 -8.52 -46.67
CA ALA A 60 11.54 -7.38 -47.56
C ALA A 60 12.91 -6.87 -48.03
N SER A 61 13.90 -6.76 -47.13
CA SER A 61 15.26 -6.34 -47.52
C SER A 61 15.90 -7.30 -48.51
N ARG A 62 15.68 -8.61 -48.35
CA ARG A 62 16.22 -9.64 -49.26
C ARG A 62 15.59 -9.56 -50.65
N THR A 63 14.27 -9.36 -50.72
CA THR A 63 13.54 -9.28 -51.98
C THR A 63 13.86 -7.99 -52.74
N SER A 64 14.09 -6.88 -52.03
CA SER A 64 14.32 -5.56 -52.62
C SER A 64 15.75 -5.06 -52.42
N TRP A 65 16.72 -5.96 -52.43
CA TRP A 65 18.14 -5.63 -52.18
C TRP A 65 18.70 -4.68 -53.26
N PRO A 66 19.22 -3.49 -52.90
CA PRO A 66 19.79 -2.54 -53.86
C PRO A 66 21.18 -3.01 -54.34
N THR A 67 21.23 -3.76 -55.45
CA THR A 67 22.48 -4.35 -55.98
C THR A 67 23.52 -3.32 -56.42
N ALA A 68 23.12 -2.09 -56.73
CA ALA A 68 24.01 -1.01 -57.12
C ALA A 68 24.73 -0.34 -55.94
N ALA A 69 24.31 -0.59 -54.70
CA ALA A 69 24.89 0.00 -53.50
C ALA A 69 25.87 -0.94 -52.80
N ALA A 70 26.82 -0.38 -52.05
CA ALA A 70 27.75 -1.17 -51.23
C ALA A 70 26.98 -1.94 -50.14
N PRO A 71 27.22 -3.25 -49.94
CA PRO A 71 26.50 -4.06 -48.96
C PRO A 71 26.47 -3.47 -47.54
N ASP A 72 27.59 -2.92 -47.08
CA ASP A 72 27.69 -2.31 -45.75
C ASP A 72 26.79 -1.07 -45.61
N SER A 73 26.61 -0.30 -46.69
CA SER A 73 25.73 0.88 -46.69
C SER A 73 24.27 0.45 -46.60
N VAL A 74 23.87 -0.59 -47.36
CA VAL A 74 22.52 -1.17 -47.30
C VAL A 74 22.23 -1.73 -45.91
N LEU A 75 23.18 -2.46 -45.31
CA LEU A 75 23.04 -2.99 -43.94
C LEU A 75 22.86 -1.89 -42.90
N SER A 76 23.62 -0.79 -43.00
CA SER A 76 23.48 0.36 -42.09
C SER A 76 22.11 1.06 -42.21
N ILE A 77 21.52 1.08 -43.41
CA ILE A 77 20.18 1.62 -43.64
C ILE A 77 19.11 0.69 -43.04
N ILE A 78 19.26 -0.62 -43.22
CA ILE A 78 18.38 -1.63 -42.61
C ILE A 78 18.44 -1.51 -41.08
N GLU A 79 19.63 -1.41 -40.50
CA GLU A 79 19.85 -1.22 -39.07
C GLU A 79 19.13 0.03 -38.56
N GLN A 80 19.36 1.19 -39.17
CA GLN A 80 18.67 2.43 -38.80
C GLN A 80 17.15 2.33 -38.87
N ALA A 81 16.61 1.66 -39.91
CA ALA A 81 15.18 1.51 -40.10
C ALA A 81 14.57 0.55 -39.06
N VAL A 82 15.21 -0.59 -38.80
CA VAL A 82 14.77 -1.60 -37.84
C VAL A 82 14.90 -1.07 -36.40
N ASP A 83 15.98 -0.36 -36.07
CA ASP A 83 16.17 0.26 -34.76
C ASP A 83 15.11 1.32 -34.49
N ALA A 84 14.81 2.18 -35.48
CA ALA A 84 13.74 3.16 -35.34
C ALA A 84 12.37 2.49 -35.19
N PHE A 85 12.11 1.38 -35.90
CA PHE A 85 10.90 0.60 -35.73
C PHE A 85 10.83 -0.05 -34.33
N ALA A 86 11.93 -0.65 -33.85
CA ALA A 86 12.07 -1.24 -32.52
C ALA A 86 11.81 -0.22 -31.41
N ASP A 87 12.41 0.97 -31.50
CA ASP A 87 12.22 2.06 -30.53
C ASP A 87 10.75 2.48 -30.44
N GLY A 88 10.04 2.54 -31.57
CA GLY A 88 8.60 2.79 -31.60
C GLY A 88 7.78 1.69 -30.92
N TYR A 89 8.10 0.43 -31.25
CA TYR A 89 7.44 -0.75 -30.70
C TYR A 89 7.62 -0.86 -29.19
N GLU A 90 8.86 -0.79 -28.70
CA GLU A 90 9.18 -0.90 -27.27
C GLU A 90 8.53 0.22 -26.45
N ARG A 91 8.54 1.47 -26.96
CA ARG A 91 7.90 2.60 -26.26
C ARG A 91 6.40 2.42 -26.17
N ALA A 92 5.75 1.92 -27.22
CA ALA A 92 4.33 1.63 -27.21
C ALA A 92 4.02 0.50 -26.22
N GLN A 93 4.79 -0.59 -26.23
CA GLN A 93 4.61 -1.70 -25.30
C GLN A 93 4.80 -1.27 -23.85
N ARG A 94 5.86 -0.51 -23.54
CA ARG A 94 6.08 0.06 -22.20
C ARG A 94 4.95 0.99 -21.77
N ARG A 95 4.34 1.72 -22.71
CA ARG A 95 3.21 2.61 -22.41
C ARG A 95 1.97 1.83 -22.01
N VAL A 96 1.65 0.74 -22.73
CA VAL A 96 0.54 -0.15 -22.39
C VAL A 96 0.74 -0.72 -20.98
N ILE A 97 1.91 -1.27 -20.69
CA ILE A 97 2.23 -1.82 -19.35
C ILE A 97 2.05 -0.75 -18.26
N ARG A 98 2.62 0.45 -18.46
CA ARG A 98 2.46 1.56 -17.49
C ARG A 98 1.02 2.01 -17.32
N GLN A 99 0.23 2.02 -18.40
CA GLN A 99 -1.19 2.37 -18.34
C GLN A 99 -1.98 1.32 -17.57
N GLU A 100 -1.72 0.04 -17.79
CA GLU A 100 -2.34 -1.04 -17.03
C GLU A 100 -1.97 -0.97 -15.55
N GLU A 101 -0.69 -0.78 -15.23
CA GLU A 101 -0.24 -0.61 -13.85
C GLU A 101 -0.86 0.64 -13.19
N ALA A 102 -0.88 1.78 -13.88
CA ALA A 102 -1.49 3.00 -13.35
C ALA A 102 -2.98 2.80 -13.09
N ALA A 103 -3.68 2.15 -14.01
CA ALA A 103 -5.11 1.89 -13.87
C ALA A 103 -5.38 0.84 -12.77
N ARG A 104 -4.48 -0.13 -12.55
CA ARG A 104 -4.53 -1.04 -11.39
C ARG A 104 -4.36 -0.27 -10.09
N ARG A 105 -3.35 0.60 -9.99
CA ARG A 105 -3.11 1.43 -8.79
C ARG A 105 -4.30 2.34 -8.48
N GLU A 106 -4.88 2.96 -9.50
CA GLU A 106 -6.09 3.78 -9.36
C GLU A 106 -7.30 2.95 -8.88
N PHE A 107 -7.51 1.75 -9.43
CA PHE A 107 -8.56 0.86 -8.97
C PHE A 107 -8.39 0.49 -7.48
N ILE A 108 -7.18 0.13 -7.07
CA ILE A 108 -6.86 -0.21 -5.68
C ILE A 108 -7.07 0.99 -4.77
N ASP A 109 -6.62 2.17 -5.16
CA ASP A 109 -6.79 3.39 -4.38
C ASP A 109 -8.28 3.72 -4.17
N ASN A 110 -9.07 3.62 -5.24
CA ASN A 110 -10.52 3.78 -5.20
C ASN A 110 -11.18 2.73 -4.29
N LEU A 111 -10.75 1.47 -4.38
CA LEU A 111 -11.27 0.38 -3.55
C LEU A 111 -10.97 0.58 -2.06
N LEU A 112 -9.74 0.95 -1.72
CA LEU A 112 -9.29 1.13 -0.33
C LEU A 112 -9.89 2.38 0.33
N HIS A 113 -10.21 3.41 -0.43
CA HIS A 113 -10.86 4.63 0.10
C HIS A 113 -12.38 4.64 -0.10
N GLY A 114 -12.96 3.55 -0.62
CA GLY A 114 -14.39 3.46 -0.92
C GLY A 114 -14.87 4.52 -1.93
N ARG A 115 -14.00 4.97 -2.83
CA ARG A 115 -14.29 6.00 -3.85
C ARG A 115 -14.65 5.34 -5.19
N GLY A 116 -15.50 6.00 -5.97
CA GLY A 116 -15.83 5.61 -7.34
C GLY A 116 -17.21 4.99 -7.52
N ASP A 117 -17.57 4.76 -8.78
CA ASP A 117 -18.85 4.14 -9.14
C ASP A 117 -18.86 2.64 -8.80
N PRO A 118 -19.86 2.15 -8.01
CA PRO A 118 -19.94 0.74 -7.62
C PRO A 118 -20.02 -0.23 -8.80
N GLY A 119 -20.66 0.17 -9.91
CA GLY A 119 -20.77 -0.66 -11.12
C GLY A 119 -19.41 -0.87 -11.78
N HIS A 120 -18.65 0.21 -11.95
CA HIS A 120 -17.29 0.17 -12.49
C HIS A 120 -16.32 -0.62 -11.59
N LEU A 121 -16.41 -0.44 -10.26
CA LEU A 121 -15.60 -1.21 -9.31
C LEU A 121 -15.93 -2.71 -9.38
N SER A 122 -17.21 -3.07 -9.49
CA SER A 122 -17.64 -4.47 -9.57
C SER A 122 -17.14 -5.15 -10.85
N ALA A 123 -17.31 -4.51 -12.01
CA ALA A 123 -16.87 -5.05 -13.29
C ALA A 123 -15.35 -5.31 -13.33
N ARG A 124 -14.59 -4.46 -12.65
CA ARG A 124 -13.13 -4.52 -12.63
C ARG A 124 -12.57 -5.43 -11.53
N ALA A 125 -13.29 -5.58 -10.42
CA ALA A 125 -12.89 -6.42 -9.29
C ALA A 125 -12.70 -7.88 -9.69
N GLU A 126 -13.53 -8.42 -10.59
CA GLU A 126 -13.40 -9.81 -11.04
C GLU A 126 -12.05 -10.08 -11.74
N GLN A 127 -11.53 -9.10 -12.49
CA GLN A 127 -10.22 -9.18 -13.13
C GLN A 127 -9.07 -9.28 -12.11
N PHE A 128 -9.28 -8.75 -10.92
CA PHE A 128 -8.34 -8.81 -9.79
C PHE A 128 -8.67 -9.93 -8.80
N GLY A 129 -9.57 -10.83 -9.17
CA GLY A 129 -9.96 -11.96 -8.34
C GLY A 129 -10.80 -11.57 -7.13
N LEU A 130 -11.46 -10.41 -7.10
CA LEU A 130 -12.34 -10.00 -6.00
C LEU A 130 -13.81 -10.15 -6.41
N ARG A 131 -14.65 -10.69 -5.52
CA ARG A 131 -16.10 -10.80 -5.75
C ARG A 131 -16.86 -9.92 -4.78
N LEU A 132 -17.08 -8.66 -5.13
CA LEU A 132 -17.64 -7.63 -4.23
C LEU A 132 -19.03 -7.96 -3.65
N SER A 133 -19.73 -8.98 -4.15
CA SER A 133 -20.94 -9.54 -3.53
C SER A 133 -20.71 -10.19 -2.16
N HIS A 134 -19.47 -10.53 -1.82
CA HIS A 134 -19.11 -11.18 -0.56
C HIS A 134 -18.46 -10.19 0.41
N ALA A 135 -18.43 -10.57 1.69
CA ALA A 135 -17.63 -9.87 2.69
C ALA A 135 -16.13 -10.11 2.45
N HIS A 136 -15.34 -9.06 2.63
CA HIS A 136 -13.88 -9.11 2.55
C HIS A 136 -13.29 -8.48 3.81
N ALA A 137 -12.15 -8.99 4.23
CA ALA A 137 -11.32 -8.39 5.26
C ALA A 137 -9.99 -7.94 4.64
N VAL A 138 -9.43 -6.89 5.24
CA VAL A 138 -8.17 -6.28 4.81
C VAL A 138 -7.17 -6.39 5.96
N ALA A 139 -6.00 -6.91 5.65
CA ALA A 139 -4.84 -6.89 6.53
C ALA A 139 -3.83 -5.85 6.03
N VAL A 140 -3.28 -5.07 6.95
CA VAL A 140 -2.25 -4.07 6.69
C VAL A 140 -1.04 -4.38 7.55
N ALA A 141 0.12 -4.53 6.93
CA ALA A 141 1.39 -4.73 7.61
C ALA A 141 2.25 -3.47 7.52
N GLU A 142 2.76 -3.04 8.66
CA GLU A 142 3.64 -1.90 8.85
C GLU A 142 4.96 -2.37 9.47
N GLY A 143 6.05 -2.15 8.74
CA GLY A 143 7.40 -2.47 9.20
C GLY A 143 8.18 -1.20 9.59
N PRO A 144 9.45 -1.36 10.02
CA PRO A 144 10.30 -0.24 10.44
C PRO A 144 10.66 0.72 9.30
N ALA A 145 10.54 0.28 8.05
CA ALA A 145 10.75 1.08 6.85
C ALA A 145 9.47 1.17 6.02
N LYS A 146 9.43 2.14 5.11
CA LYS A 146 8.39 2.21 4.07
C LYS A 146 8.78 1.31 2.91
N TYR A 147 7.83 0.52 2.42
CA TYR A 147 8.02 -0.41 1.32
C TYR A 147 7.27 0.03 0.05
N ASP A 148 7.88 -0.22 -1.11
CA ASP A 148 7.26 -0.11 -2.43
C ASP A 148 7.13 -1.47 -3.14
N GLU A 149 6.46 -1.50 -4.31
CA GLU A 149 6.22 -2.73 -5.07
C GLU A 149 7.51 -3.38 -5.62
N THR A 150 8.63 -2.63 -5.66
CA THR A 150 9.92 -3.08 -6.20
C THR A 150 10.84 -3.68 -5.14
N ASP A 151 10.55 -3.42 -3.87
CA ASP A 151 11.32 -3.93 -2.74
C ASP A 151 11.27 -5.48 -2.62
N PRO A 152 12.36 -6.10 -2.13
CA PRO A 152 12.42 -7.55 -1.98
C PRO A 152 11.46 -8.08 -0.92
N VAL A 153 11.16 -7.29 0.12
CA VAL A 153 10.31 -7.70 1.26
C VAL A 153 8.86 -7.95 0.82
N PRO A 154 8.15 -7.00 0.19
CA PRO A 154 6.82 -7.25 -0.36
C PRO A 154 6.79 -8.43 -1.35
N ARG A 155 7.83 -8.57 -2.19
CA ARG A 155 7.93 -9.69 -3.14
C ARG A 155 8.02 -11.04 -2.45
N GLN A 156 8.84 -11.16 -1.40
CA GLN A 156 8.95 -12.39 -0.61
C GLN A 156 7.62 -12.76 0.06
N VAL A 157 6.91 -11.77 0.63
CA VAL A 157 5.60 -11.98 1.26
C VAL A 157 4.57 -12.40 0.21
N GLN A 158 4.59 -11.75 -0.95
CA GLN A 158 3.72 -12.07 -2.08
C GLN A 158 3.92 -13.51 -2.58
N ASP A 159 5.18 -13.93 -2.79
CA ASP A 159 5.51 -15.27 -3.27
C ASP A 159 5.08 -16.35 -2.27
N ALA A 160 5.27 -16.11 -0.96
CA ALA A 160 4.81 -17.02 0.09
C ALA A 160 3.27 -17.14 0.12
N LEU A 161 2.58 -16.00 0.03
CA LEU A 161 1.12 -15.93 0.03
C LEU A 161 0.52 -16.69 -1.15
N PHE A 162 0.99 -16.41 -2.37
CA PHE A 162 0.46 -17.05 -3.57
C PHE A 162 0.91 -18.51 -3.73
N GLY A 163 2.09 -18.89 -3.22
CA GLY A 163 2.53 -20.28 -3.20
C GLY A 163 1.68 -21.20 -2.29
N ARG A 164 1.08 -20.65 -1.23
CA ARG A 164 0.19 -21.42 -0.33
C ARG A 164 -1.27 -21.45 -0.79
N PHE A 165 -1.74 -20.36 -1.37
CA PHE A 165 -3.14 -20.12 -1.70
C PHE A 165 -3.37 -19.91 -3.20
N GLU A 166 -2.73 -20.71 -4.03
CA GLU A 166 -2.93 -20.71 -5.47
C GLU A 166 -4.44 -20.77 -5.81
N ASN A 167 -4.86 -19.95 -6.78
CA ASN A 167 -6.25 -19.84 -7.25
C ASN A 167 -7.27 -19.26 -6.24
N ARG A 168 -6.84 -18.78 -5.07
CA ARG A 168 -7.73 -18.03 -4.19
C ARG A 168 -7.90 -16.58 -4.66
N ARG A 169 -9.04 -16.02 -4.29
CA ARG A 169 -9.51 -14.67 -4.64
C ARG A 169 -8.90 -13.60 -3.74
N ILE A 170 -7.57 -13.46 -3.82
CA ILE A 170 -6.77 -12.62 -2.93
C ILE A 170 -6.12 -11.51 -3.74
N LEU A 171 -6.12 -10.30 -3.19
CA LEU A 171 -5.38 -9.17 -3.75
C LEU A 171 -4.27 -8.76 -2.78
N PHE A 172 -3.04 -8.69 -3.29
CA PHE A 172 -1.88 -8.17 -2.58
C PHE A 172 -1.34 -6.91 -3.30
N THR A 173 -0.94 -5.91 -2.53
CA THR A 173 -0.39 -4.64 -3.02
C THR A 173 0.43 -3.95 -1.93
N THR A 174 1.21 -2.94 -2.31
CA THR A 174 1.77 -1.97 -1.37
C THR A 174 1.06 -0.62 -1.50
N LYS A 175 0.81 0.07 -0.38
CA LYS A 175 0.17 1.38 -0.33
C LYS A 175 0.77 2.21 0.81
N ASP A 176 1.20 3.43 0.50
CA ASP A 176 1.73 4.41 1.45
C ASP A 176 2.88 3.88 2.35
N GLY A 177 3.70 2.98 1.80
CA GLY A 177 4.81 2.34 2.52
C GLY A 177 4.43 1.05 3.27
N ARG A 178 3.18 0.60 3.19
CA ARG A 178 2.64 -0.56 3.91
C ARG A 178 2.24 -1.66 2.94
N MET A 179 2.32 -2.91 3.37
CA MET A 179 1.79 -4.04 2.59
C MET A 179 0.32 -4.25 2.93
N VAL A 180 -0.51 -4.47 1.92
CA VAL A 180 -1.96 -4.62 2.06
C VAL A 180 -2.39 -5.92 1.39
N CYS A 181 -3.14 -6.74 2.13
CA CYS A 181 -3.72 -7.98 1.66
C CYS A 181 -5.24 -7.95 1.84
N ILE A 182 -5.98 -8.20 0.77
CA ILE A 182 -7.45 -8.28 0.77
C ILE A 182 -7.85 -9.72 0.48
N ALA A 183 -8.66 -10.31 1.36
CA ALA A 183 -9.14 -11.68 1.22
C ALA A 183 -10.64 -11.77 1.54
N PRO A 184 -11.33 -12.83 1.06
CA PRO A 184 -12.70 -13.12 1.47
C PRO A 184 -12.80 -13.27 3.00
N GLY A 185 -13.88 -12.75 3.57
CA GLY A 185 -14.07 -12.66 5.02
C GLY A 185 -14.22 -14.01 5.74
N ASP A 186 -14.55 -15.06 5.00
CA ASP A 186 -14.61 -16.44 5.45
C ASP A 186 -13.25 -17.16 5.39
N GLN A 187 -12.20 -16.48 4.89
CA GLN A 187 -10.86 -17.02 4.69
C GLN A 187 -9.84 -16.33 5.59
N GLY A 188 -10.10 -16.32 6.90
CA GLY A 188 -9.19 -15.73 7.89
C GLY A 188 -7.79 -16.35 7.88
N ASP A 189 -7.67 -17.62 7.46
CA ASP A 189 -6.40 -18.34 7.29
C ASP A 189 -5.43 -17.62 6.35
N VAL A 190 -5.95 -16.97 5.29
CA VAL A 190 -5.15 -16.19 4.35
C VAL A 190 -4.51 -14.99 5.03
N LEU A 191 -5.29 -14.22 5.79
CA LEU A 191 -4.81 -12.99 6.42
C LEU A 191 -3.85 -13.28 7.58
N THR A 192 -4.10 -14.36 8.34
CA THR A 192 -3.15 -14.83 9.37
C THR A 192 -1.83 -15.31 8.75
N HIS A 193 -1.88 -15.98 7.59
CA HIS A 193 -0.68 -16.39 6.88
C HIS A 193 0.10 -15.19 6.33
N PHE A 194 -0.59 -14.23 5.70
CA PHE A 194 -0.02 -12.95 5.30
C PHE A 194 0.66 -12.26 6.49
N ALA A 195 -0.02 -12.17 7.63
CA ALA A 195 0.51 -11.51 8.83
C ALA A 195 1.80 -12.16 9.32
N LYS A 196 1.83 -13.49 9.40
CA LYS A 196 3.02 -14.26 9.80
C LYS A 196 4.22 -13.97 8.88
N HIS A 197 4.00 -13.98 7.57
CA HIS A 197 5.08 -13.75 6.59
C HIS A 197 5.53 -12.29 6.56
N ALA A 198 4.60 -11.34 6.68
CA ALA A 198 4.92 -9.92 6.75
C ALA A 198 5.71 -9.58 8.01
N HIS A 199 5.30 -10.07 9.18
CA HIS A 199 6.03 -9.88 10.44
C HIS A 199 7.47 -10.42 10.35
N ALA A 200 7.63 -11.64 9.81
CA ALA A 200 8.95 -12.26 9.65
C ALA A 200 9.84 -11.51 8.62
N ALA A 201 9.26 -11.06 7.50
CA ALA A 201 10.02 -10.38 6.44
C ALA A 201 10.38 -8.92 6.78
N THR A 202 9.68 -8.31 7.73
CA THR A 202 9.93 -6.94 8.20
C THR A 202 10.79 -6.86 9.45
N ASP A 203 11.25 -8.01 9.97
CA ASP A 203 12.04 -8.12 11.20
C ASP A 203 11.36 -7.48 12.42
N GLY A 204 10.08 -7.81 12.63
CA GLY A 204 9.32 -7.37 13.81
C GLY A 204 8.23 -6.34 13.55
N GLY A 205 7.88 -6.05 12.30
CA GLY A 205 6.75 -5.17 11.97
C GLY A 205 5.41 -5.71 12.46
N GLN A 206 4.43 -4.82 12.69
CA GLN A 206 3.09 -5.20 13.16
C GLN A 206 2.12 -5.34 11.99
N VAL A 207 1.14 -6.22 12.16
CA VAL A 207 0.08 -6.43 11.18
C VAL A 207 -1.27 -6.27 11.85
N ALA A 208 -2.17 -5.49 11.24
CA ALA A 208 -3.54 -5.36 11.71
C ALA A 208 -4.53 -5.91 10.71
N ILE A 209 -5.55 -6.62 11.19
CA ILE A 209 -6.66 -7.16 10.40
C ILE A 209 -7.94 -6.41 10.75
N GLY A 210 -8.53 -5.77 9.75
CA GLY A 210 -9.87 -5.18 9.85
C GLY A 210 -10.98 -6.24 9.78
N ARG A 211 -12.19 -5.87 10.19
CA ARG A 211 -13.31 -6.83 10.21
C ARG A 211 -13.82 -7.11 8.81
N PRO A 212 -14.34 -8.33 8.55
CA PRO A 212 -15.04 -8.63 7.30
C PRO A 212 -16.24 -7.70 7.05
N ARG A 213 -16.27 -7.06 5.88
CA ARG A 213 -17.37 -6.18 5.46
C ARG A 213 -17.80 -6.45 4.01
N PRO A 214 -19.10 -6.38 3.69
CA PRO A 214 -19.60 -6.61 2.34
C PRO A 214 -19.33 -5.43 1.39
N GLY A 215 -19.11 -5.73 0.11
CA GLY A 215 -19.03 -4.70 -0.92
C GLY A 215 -17.71 -3.94 -0.98
N ALA A 216 -17.59 -3.09 -2.01
CA ALA A 216 -16.41 -2.23 -2.22
C ALA A 216 -16.19 -1.26 -1.05
N VAL A 217 -17.26 -0.62 -0.59
CA VAL A 217 -17.23 0.30 0.57
C VAL A 217 -16.82 -0.44 1.84
N GLY A 218 -17.25 -1.70 1.98
CA GLY A 218 -16.84 -2.55 3.09
C GLY A 218 -15.33 -2.81 3.12
N ILE A 219 -14.71 -3.06 1.97
CA ILE A 219 -13.25 -3.20 1.87
C ILE A 219 -12.55 -1.94 2.38
N GLY A 220 -13.01 -0.75 1.98
CA GLY A 220 -12.47 0.51 2.49
C GLY A 220 -12.60 0.65 4.00
N HIS A 221 -13.77 0.33 4.57
CA HIS A 221 -13.94 0.32 6.03
C HIS A 221 -13.04 -0.69 6.74
N SER A 222 -12.87 -1.90 6.19
CA SER A 222 -11.95 -2.87 6.77
C SER A 222 -10.49 -2.39 6.68
N TYR A 223 -10.12 -1.67 5.63
CA TYR A 223 -8.80 -1.08 5.50
C TYR A 223 -8.59 0.02 6.55
N GLU A 224 -9.53 0.95 6.69
CA GLU A 224 -9.50 2.00 7.73
C GLU A 224 -9.46 1.41 9.15
N GLU A 225 -10.22 0.35 9.43
CA GLU A 225 -10.18 -0.36 10.70
C GLU A 225 -8.79 -0.93 11.00
N ALA A 226 -8.09 -1.49 10.00
CA ALA A 226 -6.73 -1.98 10.16
C ALA A 226 -5.71 -0.85 10.40
N LEU A 227 -5.81 0.27 9.66
CA LEU A 227 -4.95 1.43 9.89
C LEU A 227 -5.15 2.02 11.29
N ASN A 228 -6.40 2.14 11.73
CA ASN A 228 -6.74 2.63 13.07
C ASN A 228 -6.19 1.70 14.16
N ALA A 229 -6.23 0.38 13.95
CA ALA A 229 -5.65 -0.57 14.88
C ALA A 229 -4.12 -0.41 15.01
N LEU A 230 -3.39 -0.16 13.92
CA LEU A 230 -1.95 0.15 13.95
C LEU A 230 -1.67 1.47 14.69
N ASP A 231 -2.42 2.53 14.41
CA ASP A 231 -2.27 3.83 15.09
C ASP A 231 -2.58 3.72 16.60
N VAL A 232 -3.63 2.98 16.96
CA VAL A 232 -3.94 2.69 18.37
C VAL A 232 -2.81 1.90 19.02
N ALA A 233 -2.29 0.85 18.38
CA ALA A 233 -1.19 0.07 18.92
C ALA A 233 0.04 0.93 19.18
N GLN A 234 0.38 1.84 18.26
CA GLN A 234 1.47 2.79 18.45
C GLN A 234 1.24 3.70 19.66
N ARG A 235 0.07 4.36 19.77
CA ARG A 235 -0.24 5.29 20.88
C ARG A 235 -0.40 4.59 22.23
N MET A 236 -0.86 3.35 22.19
CA MET A 236 -1.10 2.52 23.37
C MET A 236 0.09 1.61 23.72
N GLY A 237 1.19 1.65 22.96
CA GLY A 237 2.37 0.82 23.19
C GLY A 237 2.03 -0.67 23.23
N LEU A 238 1.16 -1.11 22.31
CA LEU A 238 0.81 -2.52 22.17
C LEU A 238 1.86 -3.18 21.27
N ASP A 239 2.55 -4.19 21.80
CA ASP A 239 3.66 -4.86 21.10
C ASP A 239 3.22 -6.16 20.40
N ASP A 240 1.92 -6.47 20.38
CA ASP A 240 1.41 -7.67 19.72
C ASP A 240 1.73 -7.62 18.21
N PRO A 241 2.33 -8.67 17.63
CA PRO A 241 2.73 -8.68 16.23
C PRO A 241 1.52 -8.75 15.28
N LEU A 242 0.39 -9.24 15.77
CA LEU A 242 -0.87 -9.34 15.04
C LEU A 242 -2.00 -8.74 15.87
N LEU A 243 -2.62 -7.70 15.31
CA LEU A 243 -3.74 -6.98 15.89
C LEU A 243 -5.02 -7.32 15.13
N HIS A 244 -6.11 -7.53 15.86
CA HIS A 244 -7.44 -7.59 15.27
C HIS A 244 -8.20 -6.33 15.63
N ALA A 245 -8.70 -5.60 14.62
CA ALA A 245 -9.47 -4.38 14.87
C ALA A 245 -10.73 -4.62 15.70
N ALA A 246 -11.26 -5.86 15.68
CA ALA A 246 -12.39 -6.28 16.51
C ALA A 246 -12.08 -6.20 18.02
N ASP A 247 -10.82 -6.38 18.41
CA ASP A 247 -10.41 -6.38 19.83
C ASP A 247 -10.15 -4.95 20.33
N LEU A 248 -10.01 -3.99 19.41
CA LEU A 248 -9.66 -2.60 19.70
C LEU A 248 -10.84 -1.63 19.52
N LEU A 249 -12.08 -2.13 19.39
CA LEU A 249 -13.26 -1.31 19.07
C LEU A 249 -13.61 -0.24 20.11
N VAL A 250 -13.12 -0.38 21.36
CA VAL A 250 -13.33 0.63 22.40
C VAL A 250 -12.63 1.96 22.04
N PHE A 251 -11.46 1.93 21.41
CA PHE A 251 -10.69 3.14 21.12
C PHE A 251 -11.36 4.03 20.05
N PRO A 252 -11.82 3.50 18.90
CA PRO A 252 -12.59 4.30 17.95
C PRO A 252 -13.91 4.83 18.53
N VAL A 253 -14.54 4.09 19.46
CA VAL A 253 -15.75 4.58 20.15
C VAL A 253 -15.43 5.80 21.02
N LEU A 254 -14.34 5.73 21.80
CA LEU A 254 -13.89 6.86 22.63
C LEU A 254 -13.44 8.06 21.78
N ALA A 255 -12.77 7.80 20.65
CA ALA A 255 -12.25 8.84 19.77
C ALA A 255 -13.30 9.45 18.82
N ARG A 256 -14.55 8.94 18.82
CA ARG A 256 -15.59 9.36 17.88
C ARG A 256 -15.99 10.83 18.04
N ASP A 257 -16.06 11.29 19.28
CA ASP A 257 -16.26 12.71 19.60
C ASP A 257 -14.95 13.28 20.14
N ARG A 258 -14.10 13.74 19.21
CA ARG A 258 -12.78 14.27 19.55
C ARG A 258 -12.87 15.46 20.50
N GLN A 259 -13.88 16.33 20.34
CA GLN A 259 -14.02 17.50 21.20
C GLN A 259 -14.40 17.08 22.62
N ALA A 260 -15.38 16.19 22.77
CA ALA A 260 -15.74 15.66 24.09
C ALA A 260 -14.57 14.94 24.77
N LEU A 261 -13.75 14.21 24.00
CA LEU A 261 -12.55 13.57 24.53
C LEU A 261 -11.51 14.60 25.00
N MET A 262 -11.29 15.66 24.22
CA MET A 262 -10.42 16.78 24.61
C MET A 262 -10.91 17.48 25.87
N ASP A 263 -12.21 17.75 25.97
CA ASP A 263 -12.83 18.40 27.13
C ASP A 263 -12.69 17.51 28.38
N LEU A 264 -12.85 16.19 28.24
CA LEU A 264 -12.62 15.22 29.32
C LEU A 264 -11.15 15.24 29.78
N VAL A 265 -10.20 15.18 28.84
CA VAL A 265 -8.76 15.23 29.16
C VAL A 265 -8.41 16.55 29.82
N HIS A 266 -8.88 17.67 29.27
CA HIS A 266 -8.61 18.99 29.81
C HIS A 266 -9.17 19.16 31.23
N SER A 267 -10.45 18.86 31.44
CA SER A 267 -11.10 19.02 32.73
C SER A 267 -10.52 18.10 33.81
N THR A 268 -10.06 16.90 33.44
CA THR A 268 -9.60 15.88 34.41
C THR A 268 -8.09 15.94 34.66
N LEU A 269 -7.29 16.19 33.62
CA LEU A 269 -5.83 15.99 33.66
C LEU A 269 -5.02 17.29 33.57
N SER A 270 -5.58 18.40 33.08
CA SER A 270 -4.83 19.68 33.04
C SER A 270 -4.32 20.15 34.42
N PRO A 271 -4.97 19.87 35.58
CA PRO A 271 -4.38 20.22 36.87
C PRO A 271 -3.03 19.54 37.14
N LEU A 272 -2.72 18.41 36.48
CA LEU A 272 -1.42 17.75 36.59
C LEU A 272 -0.28 18.59 36.01
N GLU A 273 -0.54 19.54 35.13
CA GLU A 273 0.47 20.47 34.59
C GLU A 273 1.09 21.35 35.69
N GLN A 274 0.39 21.54 36.81
CA GLN A 274 0.87 22.28 37.98
C GLN A 274 1.87 21.46 38.83
N ALA A 275 2.06 20.17 38.52
CA ALA A 275 3.05 19.35 39.20
C ALA A 275 4.47 19.80 38.86
N ARG A 276 5.39 19.60 39.82
CA ARG A 276 6.82 19.86 39.57
C ARG A 276 7.32 18.85 38.54
N GLY A 277 7.78 19.35 37.39
CA GLY A 277 8.18 18.50 36.25
C GLY A 277 7.08 18.30 35.21
N GLY A 278 5.95 19.00 35.32
CA GLY A 278 4.82 18.92 34.40
C GLY A 278 3.94 17.69 34.63
N ALA A 279 2.97 17.49 33.74
CA ALA A 279 1.99 16.40 33.87
C ALA A 279 2.57 15.00 33.64
N GLN A 280 3.64 14.88 32.84
CA GLN A 280 4.14 13.59 32.33
C GLN A 280 4.42 12.56 33.44
N PRO A 281 5.18 12.85 34.52
CA PRO A 281 5.52 11.82 35.51
C PRO A 281 4.29 11.26 36.26
N LEU A 282 3.27 12.10 36.47
CA LEU A 282 2.02 11.69 37.11
C LEU A 282 1.13 10.92 36.13
N LEU A 283 1.16 11.29 34.84
CA LEU A 283 0.48 10.55 33.77
C LEU A 283 1.08 9.15 33.57
N ASP A 284 2.41 9.03 33.60
CA ASP A 284 3.13 7.75 33.56
C ASP A 284 2.74 6.88 34.77
N THR A 285 2.62 7.51 35.94
CA THR A 285 2.16 6.84 37.16
C THR A 285 0.75 6.29 36.99
N LEU A 286 -0.20 7.10 36.51
CA LEU A 286 -1.58 6.66 36.27
C LEU A 286 -1.66 5.55 35.22
N THR A 287 -0.91 5.69 34.13
CA THR A 287 -0.87 4.69 33.05
C THR A 287 -0.40 3.34 33.59
N ALA A 288 0.75 3.30 34.26
CA ALA A 288 1.25 2.06 34.84
C ALA A 288 0.33 1.52 35.94
N TYR A 289 -0.30 2.40 36.73
CA TYR A 289 -1.24 1.99 37.77
C TYR A 289 -2.47 1.30 37.18
N PHE A 290 -3.08 1.86 36.13
CA PHE A 290 -4.23 1.26 35.46
C PHE A 290 -3.87 -0.01 34.69
N ASP A 291 -2.75 -0.03 33.96
CA ASP A 291 -2.30 -1.21 33.22
C ASP A 291 -2.02 -2.42 34.12
N THR A 292 -1.60 -2.18 35.37
CA THR A 292 -1.32 -3.24 36.36
C THR A 292 -2.55 -3.63 37.17
N GLY A 293 -3.76 -3.24 36.73
CA GLY A 293 -5.00 -3.56 37.42
C GLY A 293 -5.15 -2.83 38.76
N CYS A 294 -4.51 -1.66 38.90
CA CYS A 294 -4.48 -0.87 40.13
C CYS A 294 -3.77 -1.55 41.31
N VAL A 295 -2.80 -2.42 41.02
CA VAL A 295 -1.99 -3.11 42.03
C VAL A 295 -0.74 -2.30 42.36
N ALA A 296 -0.78 -1.51 43.44
CA ALA A 296 0.28 -0.58 43.81
C ALA A 296 1.69 -1.21 43.89
N ALA A 297 1.81 -2.43 44.43
CA ALA A 297 3.10 -3.12 44.50
C ALA A 297 3.67 -3.43 43.10
N GLU A 298 2.81 -3.83 42.16
CA GLU A 298 3.20 -4.14 40.78
C GLU A 298 3.54 -2.86 40.01
N THR A 299 2.71 -1.83 40.16
CA THR A 299 2.97 -0.51 39.57
C THR A 299 4.32 0.05 40.02
N ALA A 300 4.62 -0.02 41.32
CA ALA A 300 5.87 0.48 41.87
C ALA A 300 7.08 -0.28 41.29
N ARG A 301 6.98 -1.63 41.17
CA ARG A 301 8.01 -2.43 40.49
C ARG A 301 8.20 -2.02 39.04
N ARG A 302 7.12 -1.89 38.26
CA ARG A 302 7.17 -1.50 36.84
C ARG A 302 7.80 -0.12 36.64
N LEU A 303 7.54 0.82 37.54
CA LEU A 303 8.13 2.17 37.50
C LEU A 303 9.50 2.28 38.19
N SER A 304 10.05 1.19 38.72
CA SER A 304 11.28 1.20 39.54
C SER A 304 11.22 2.17 40.73
N LEU A 305 10.05 2.27 41.36
CA LEU A 305 9.79 3.10 42.54
C LEU A 305 9.60 2.24 43.80
N SER A 306 9.74 2.86 44.97
CA SER A 306 9.21 2.26 46.21
C SER A 306 7.69 2.39 46.26
N VAL A 307 7.01 1.46 46.93
CA VAL A 307 5.55 1.55 47.13
C VAL A 307 5.16 2.88 47.80
N ARG A 308 5.96 3.37 48.76
CA ARG A 308 5.74 4.67 49.41
C ARG A 308 5.81 5.85 48.43
N ALA A 309 6.78 5.82 47.51
CA ALA A 309 6.90 6.86 46.48
C ALA A 309 5.69 6.84 45.52
N LEU A 310 5.23 5.64 45.14
CA LEU A 310 4.00 5.50 44.35
C LEU A 310 2.78 6.05 45.08
N THR A 311 2.58 5.69 46.35
CA THR A 311 1.45 6.20 47.16
C THR A 311 1.48 7.73 47.22
N TYR A 312 2.67 8.32 47.38
CA TYR A 312 2.83 9.77 47.34
C TYR A 312 2.45 10.36 45.98
N HIS A 313 2.81 9.73 44.86
CA HIS A 313 2.37 10.17 43.53
C HIS A 313 0.84 10.11 43.39
N LEU A 314 0.19 9.03 43.83
CA LEU A 314 -1.27 8.89 43.76
C LEU A 314 -1.98 9.93 44.64
N GLU A 315 -1.49 10.18 45.85
CA GLU A 315 -1.99 11.24 46.74
C GLU A 315 -1.80 12.63 46.13
N ARG A 316 -0.67 12.85 45.45
CA ARG A 316 -0.40 14.10 44.74
C ARG A 316 -1.35 14.31 43.57
N ILE A 317 -1.65 13.25 42.80
CA ILE A 317 -2.66 13.28 41.75
C ILE A 317 -4.00 13.68 42.34
N HIS A 318 -4.45 13.01 43.41
CA HIS A 318 -5.70 13.33 44.10
C HIS A 318 -5.76 14.79 44.55
N THR A 319 -4.69 15.29 45.15
CA THR A 319 -4.60 16.70 45.61
C THR A 319 -4.74 17.70 44.46
N LEU A 320 -4.18 17.38 43.27
CA LEU A 320 -4.19 18.27 42.12
C LEU A 320 -5.52 18.21 41.35
N THR A 321 -6.04 17.01 41.11
CA THR A 321 -7.22 16.79 40.25
C THR A 321 -8.53 16.75 41.03
N GLY A 322 -8.48 16.65 42.35
CA GLY A 322 -9.64 16.36 43.20
C GLY A 322 -10.21 14.95 43.03
N THR A 323 -9.57 14.11 42.21
CA THR A 323 -10.06 12.79 41.79
C THR A 323 -9.13 11.72 42.36
N ASP A 324 -9.65 10.85 43.22
CA ASP A 324 -8.84 9.78 43.84
C ASP A 324 -8.69 8.58 42.88
N PRO A 325 -7.47 8.24 42.41
CA PRO A 325 -7.25 7.08 41.54
C PRO A 325 -7.59 5.74 42.22
N THR A 326 -7.57 5.69 43.55
CA THR A 326 -7.82 4.49 44.34
C THR A 326 -9.31 4.26 44.60
N ASP A 327 -10.13 5.31 44.52
CA ASP A 327 -11.59 5.23 44.64
C ASP A 327 -12.23 4.68 43.34
N PRO A 328 -12.93 3.54 43.39
CA PRO A 328 -13.60 2.96 42.22
C PRO A 328 -14.58 3.92 41.51
N SER A 329 -15.23 4.84 42.24
CA SER A 329 -16.21 5.77 41.68
C SER A 329 -15.57 6.86 40.81
N HIS A 330 -14.37 7.28 41.17
CA HIS A 330 -13.57 8.28 40.46
C HIS A 330 -12.72 7.67 39.34
N ARG A 331 -12.31 6.41 39.53
CA ARG A 331 -11.35 5.71 38.68
C ARG A 331 -11.75 5.66 37.21
N TYR A 332 -13.01 5.37 36.90
CA TYR A 332 -13.45 5.19 35.52
C TYR A 332 -13.24 6.46 34.68
N THR A 333 -13.64 7.62 35.20
CA THR A 333 -13.43 8.92 34.55
C THR A 333 -11.96 9.20 34.37
N LEU A 334 -11.15 9.00 35.41
CA LEU A 334 -9.71 9.25 35.36
C LEU A 334 -8.99 8.33 34.37
N GLN A 335 -9.32 7.04 34.37
CA GLN A 335 -8.75 6.06 33.44
C GLN A 335 -9.15 6.38 31.99
N THR A 336 -10.40 6.76 31.75
CA THR A 336 -10.87 7.18 30.43
C THR A 336 -10.14 8.43 29.95
N ALA A 337 -9.93 9.41 30.84
CA ALA A 337 -9.14 10.60 30.53
C ALA A 337 -7.67 10.24 30.21
N VAL A 338 -7.07 9.30 30.93
CA VAL A 338 -5.69 8.84 30.65
C VAL A 338 -5.59 8.14 29.29
N ILE A 339 -6.55 7.26 28.95
CA ILE A 339 -6.65 6.66 27.62
C ILE A 339 -6.82 7.76 26.56
N GLY A 340 -7.69 8.73 26.82
CA GLY A 340 -7.91 9.89 25.94
C GLY A 340 -6.64 10.71 25.72
N ALA A 341 -5.87 10.97 26.77
CA ALA A 341 -4.61 11.68 26.70
C ALA A 341 -3.60 10.95 25.80
N ARG A 342 -3.47 9.63 25.95
CA ARG A 342 -2.61 8.80 25.08
C ARG A 342 -3.08 8.82 23.63
N LEU A 343 -4.40 8.69 23.40
CA LEU A 343 -4.97 8.79 22.06
C LEU A 343 -4.78 10.19 21.46
N LEU A 344 -4.71 11.26 22.25
CA LEU A 344 -4.51 12.62 21.76
C LEU A 344 -3.04 13.05 21.72
N ASP A 345 -2.10 12.18 22.14
CA ASP A 345 -0.67 12.50 22.29
C ASP A 345 -0.41 13.68 23.25
N TRP A 346 -1.26 13.84 24.28
CA TRP A 346 -1.08 14.83 25.35
C TRP A 346 -0.23 14.23 26.48
N PRO A 347 0.68 15.00 27.12
CA PRO A 347 0.91 16.44 27.01
C PRO A 347 1.90 16.88 25.91
N THR A 348 2.42 15.97 25.09
CA THR A 348 3.37 16.30 24.01
C THR A 348 2.76 17.26 22.98
N ARG A 349 1.47 17.08 22.67
CA ARG A 349 0.67 17.98 21.85
C ARG A 349 -0.34 18.73 22.73
N PRO A 350 -0.48 20.06 22.55
CA PRO A 350 -1.55 20.79 23.19
C PRO A 350 -2.91 20.33 22.63
N LEU A 351 -3.94 20.41 23.48
CA LEU A 351 -5.31 19.98 23.15
C LEU A 351 -5.96 20.88 22.09
#